data_AF-A0A2V2DL93-F1
#
_entry.id   AF-A0A2V2DL93-F1
#
_cell.length_a   1.000
_cell.length_b   1.000
_cell.length_c   1.000
_cell.angle_alpha   90.00
_cell.angle_beta   90.00
_cell.angle_gamma   90.00
#
_symmetry.space_group_name_H-M   'P 1'
#
loop_
_entity.id
_entity.type
_entity.pdbx_description
1 polymer ?
#
loop_
_entity_poly.entity_id
_entity_poly.type
_entity_poly.pdbx_seq_one_letter_code
_entity_poly.pdbx_strand_id
1 'polypeptide(L)'
;MPKTNRDLVLFNKEYGRYPYKYRLYFVKRASMGTDHPVIYRYCTHSRNQFNKFSLGVSYDIVFTGVFVKGFEPMSTVGLSDSTYMRLIDARDLMFMDAPAAKRLDLLSNDYSPEDYYYSYPFYKALVEYTPGVWHKLLVGAIKILSYLLSIAVPVAIYLLFIFAMSSGMLNRADISTSKVFALPVASIGTLPFLLWMMTMIFYLLELLCLNMDFMRYDMLRLYALRWGGIRKSCYFEPLQKQRFLRTGIISVSILVVSVIAVFFIL
;
A
#
# COMPACT_ATOMS: atom_id res chain seq x y z
N MET A 1 -2.24 -26.95 -22.72
CA MET A 1 -1.53 -26.48 -23.92
C MET A 1 -1.33 -24.98 -23.84
N PRO A 2 -0.15 -24.45 -24.21
CA PRO A 2 0.09 -23.01 -24.31
C PRO A 2 -0.78 -22.39 -25.42
N LYS A 3 -1.28 -21.19 -25.17
CA LYS A 3 -2.06 -20.38 -26.11
C LYS A 3 -1.29 -19.11 -26.45
N THR A 4 -1.59 -18.51 -27.60
CA THR A 4 -0.97 -17.26 -28.05
C THR A 4 -2.04 -16.22 -28.30
N ASN A 5 -1.88 -15.04 -27.69
CA ASN A 5 -2.65 -13.84 -28.04
C ASN A 5 -1.70 -12.83 -28.67
N ARG A 6 -2.15 -12.23 -29.78
CA ARG A 6 -1.33 -11.34 -30.59
C ARG A 6 -1.76 -9.89 -30.47
N ASP A 7 -0.81 -8.99 -30.69
CA ASP A 7 -0.99 -7.54 -30.75
C ASP A 7 -1.72 -6.95 -29.52
N LEU A 8 -1.20 -7.33 -28.36
CA LEU A 8 -1.67 -6.88 -27.04
C LEU A 8 -0.82 -5.70 -26.55
N VAL A 9 -1.44 -4.55 -26.36
CA VAL A 9 -0.78 -3.34 -25.87
C VAL A 9 -0.82 -3.31 -24.35
N LEU A 10 0.36 -3.25 -23.72
CA LEU A 10 0.46 -3.13 -22.27
C LEU A 10 0.17 -1.69 -21.85
N PHE A 11 -0.88 -1.48 -21.05
CA PHE A 11 -1.24 -0.14 -20.58
C PHE A 11 -1.09 0.02 -19.06
N ASN A 12 -1.07 -1.07 -18.27
CA ASN A 12 -0.90 -0.97 -16.83
C ASN A 12 -0.17 -2.18 -16.21
N LYS A 13 0.49 -1.95 -15.07
CA LYS A 13 1.19 -2.95 -14.28
C LYS A 13 0.86 -2.85 -12.79
N GLU A 14 0.76 -4.00 -12.13
CA GLU A 14 0.42 -4.05 -10.70
C GLU A 14 1.16 -5.15 -9.94
N TYR A 15 1.47 -4.88 -8.67
CA TYR A 15 1.90 -5.83 -7.67
C TYR A 15 0.70 -6.34 -6.87
N GLY A 16 0.18 -7.50 -7.29
CA GLY A 16 -0.87 -8.23 -6.58
C GLY A 16 -0.35 -9.12 -5.45
N ARG A 17 -1.22 -10.04 -4.99
CA ARG A 17 -0.89 -11.06 -3.97
C ARG A 17 -0.37 -12.35 -4.60
N TYR A 18 0.47 -13.10 -3.89
CA TYR A 18 0.92 -14.43 -4.31
C TYR A 18 -0.28 -15.39 -4.47
N PRO A 19 -0.32 -16.27 -5.49
CA PRO A 19 0.69 -16.51 -6.54
C PRO A 19 0.65 -15.52 -7.73
N TYR A 20 -0.35 -14.65 -7.79
CA TYR A 20 -0.59 -13.68 -8.87
C TYR A 20 0.02 -12.30 -8.56
N LYS A 21 1.29 -12.32 -8.12
CA LYS A 21 1.98 -11.11 -7.60
C LYS A 21 2.30 -10.09 -8.68
N TYR A 22 2.66 -10.52 -9.89
CA TYR A 22 3.16 -9.61 -10.93
C TYR A 22 2.14 -9.55 -12.07
N ARG A 23 1.18 -8.64 -11.98
CA ARG A 23 0.03 -8.53 -12.89
C ARG A 23 0.31 -7.52 -13.99
N LEU A 24 0.01 -7.90 -15.22
CA LEU A 24 0.15 -7.11 -16.43
C LEU A 24 -1.22 -6.99 -17.10
N TYR A 25 -1.62 -5.76 -17.40
CA TYR A 25 -2.90 -5.47 -18.04
C TYR A 25 -2.68 -5.01 -19.47
N PHE A 26 -3.31 -5.75 -20.38
CA PHE A 26 -3.21 -5.53 -21.81
C PHE A 26 -4.57 -5.25 -22.40
N VAL A 27 -4.59 -4.49 -23.49
CA VAL A 27 -5.76 -4.34 -24.37
C VAL A 27 -5.39 -4.80 -25.76
N LYS A 28 -6.32 -5.41 -26.48
CA LYS A 28 -6.09 -5.70 -27.90
C LYS A 28 -6.01 -4.39 -28.67
N ARG A 29 -4.98 -4.20 -29.50
CA ARG A 29 -4.77 -2.92 -30.20
C ARG A 29 -6.00 -2.48 -30.99
N ALA A 30 -6.64 -3.42 -31.69
CA ALA A 30 -7.86 -3.17 -32.46
C ALA A 30 -9.06 -2.73 -31.61
N SER A 31 -9.13 -3.07 -30.32
CA SER A 31 -10.22 -2.69 -29.41
C SER A 31 -9.90 -1.48 -28.55
N MET A 32 -8.77 -0.79 -28.77
CA MET A 32 -8.35 0.31 -27.90
C MET A 32 -9.23 1.55 -28.04
N GLY A 33 -9.74 1.82 -29.24
CA GLY A 33 -10.61 2.97 -29.53
C GLY A 33 -12.10 2.72 -29.33
N THR A 34 -12.51 1.49 -29.00
CA THR A 34 -13.93 1.14 -28.84
C THR A 34 -14.45 1.57 -27.46
N ASP A 35 -15.77 1.67 -27.32
CA ASP A 35 -16.41 2.03 -26.04
C ASP A 35 -16.25 0.93 -24.98
N HIS A 36 -16.09 -0.32 -25.41
CA HIS A 36 -15.89 -1.48 -24.54
C HIS A 36 -14.58 -2.21 -24.89
N PRO A 37 -13.42 -1.66 -24.48
CA PRO A 37 -12.14 -2.30 -24.75
C PRO A 37 -12.02 -3.64 -24.02
N VAL A 38 -11.55 -4.68 -24.72
CA VAL A 38 -11.35 -6.00 -24.12
C VAL A 38 -10.00 -6.03 -23.41
N ILE A 39 -10.05 -6.14 -22.08
CA ILE A 39 -8.85 -6.13 -21.23
C ILE A 39 -8.45 -7.55 -20.84
N TYR A 40 -7.18 -7.86 -21.03
CA TYR A 40 -6.55 -9.11 -20.66
C TYR A 40 -5.63 -8.90 -19.47
N ARG A 41 -5.77 -9.74 -18.45
CA ARG A 41 -4.88 -9.79 -17.29
C ARG A 41 -4.01 -11.03 -17.35
N TYR A 42 -2.71 -10.83 -17.45
CA TYR A 42 -1.71 -11.89 -17.33
C TYR A 42 -0.80 -11.69 -16.13
N CYS A 43 -0.16 -12.77 -15.69
CA CYS A 43 0.78 -12.77 -14.58
C CYS A 43 2.15 -13.29 -15.02
N THR A 44 3.22 -12.73 -14.48
CA THR A 44 4.57 -13.28 -14.63
C THR A 44 5.00 -14.02 -13.37
N HIS A 45 5.82 -15.06 -13.50
CA HIS A 45 6.31 -15.81 -12.34
C HIS A 45 7.39 -15.06 -11.55
N SER A 46 8.16 -14.19 -12.21
CA SER A 46 9.29 -13.50 -11.59
C SER A 46 9.25 -11.99 -11.81
N ARG A 47 9.88 -11.25 -10.88
CA ARG A 47 10.06 -9.80 -11.00
C ARG A 47 10.91 -9.43 -12.22
N ASN A 48 11.89 -10.28 -12.57
CA ASN A 48 12.76 -10.04 -13.71
C ASN A 48 11.97 -10.06 -15.02
N GLN A 49 11.08 -11.05 -15.20
CA GLN A 49 10.21 -11.11 -16.36
C GLN A 49 9.25 -9.90 -16.40
N PHE A 50 8.63 -9.55 -15.28
CA PHE A 50 7.75 -8.38 -15.16
C PHE A 50 8.41 -7.05 -15.58
N ASN A 51 9.69 -6.87 -15.22
CA ASN A 51 10.45 -5.66 -15.52
C ASN A 51 10.86 -5.56 -16.99
N LYS A 52 10.85 -6.66 -17.76
CA LYS A 52 11.18 -6.64 -19.19
C LYS A 52 10.05 -6.06 -20.07
N PHE A 53 8.83 -6.03 -19.54
CA PHE A 53 7.72 -5.38 -20.22
C PHE A 53 7.83 -3.86 -20.11
N SER A 54 7.39 -3.11 -21.11
CA SER A 54 7.36 -1.65 -21.11
C SER A 54 5.95 -1.16 -21.42
N LEU A 55 5.57 -0.03 -20.84
CA LEU A 55 4.23 0.53 -21.01
C LEU A 55 4.11 1.16 -22.40
N GLY A 56 2.96 0.94 -23.05
CA GLY A 56 2.71 1.39 -24.41
C GLY A 56 3.44 0.57 -25.48
N VAL A 57 3.92 -0.63 -25.17
CA VAL A 57 4.47 -1.54 -26.18
C VAL A 57 3.45 -2.64 -26.47
N SER A 58 3.28 -2.98 -27.75
CA SER A 58 2.49 -4.12 -28.19
C SER A 58 3.31 -5.41 -28.16
N TYR A 59 2.68 -6.50 -27.75
CA TYR A 59 3.31 -7.79 -27.56
C TYR A 59 2.47 -8.92 -28.15
N ASP A 60 3.17 -9.93 -28.69
CA ASP A 60 2.63 -11.27 -28.83
C ASP A 60 2.96 -12.06 -27.57
N ILE A 61 1.93 -12.60 -26.90
CA ILE A 61 2.05 -13.25 -25.59
C ILE A 61 1.71 -14.73 -25.72
N VAL A 62 2.68 -15.58 -25.34
CA VAL A 62 2.48 -17.01 -25.16
C VAL A 62 2.20 -17.28 -23.69
N PHE A 63 1.06 -17.90 -23.37
CA PHE A 63 0.59 -18.07 -21.99
C PHE A 63 0.00 -19.46 -21.72
N THR A 64 0.03 -19.86 -20.45
CA THR A 64 -0.67 -21.05 -19.94
C THR A 64 -1.53 -20.63 -18.75
N GLY A 65 -2.86 -20.79 -18.88
CA GLY A 65 -3.80 -20.23 -17.91
C GLY A 65 -3.73 -18.70 -17.92
N VAL A 66 -3.26 -18.11 -16.81
CA VAL A 66 -3.02 -16.66 -16.71
C VAL A 66 -1.53 -16.31 -16.74
N PHE A 67 -0.62 -17.29 -16.78
CA PHE A 67 0.81 -17.05 -16.67
C PHE A 67 1.50 -16.92 -18.01
N VAL A 68 2.32 -15.89 -18.17
CA VAL A 68 3.15 -15.66 -19.35
C VAL A 68 4.32 -16.66 -19.37
N LYS A 69 4.43 -17.41 -20.47
CA LYS A 69 5.55 -18.33 -20.74
C LYS A 69 6.57 -17.72 -21.69
N GLY A 70 6.12 -16.92 -22.66
CA GLY A 70 6.97 -16.21 -23.61
C GLY A 70 6.28 -14.93 -24.08
N PHE A 71 7.07 -13.98 -24.57
CA PHE A 71 6.55 -12.76 -25.16
C PHE A 71 7.52 -12.22 -26.21
N GLU A 72 6.98 -11.58 -27.23
CA GLU A 72 7.74 -10.91 -28.29
C GLU A 72 7.27 -9.46 -28.41
N PRO A 73 8.16 -8.46 -28.21
CA PRO A 73 7.81 -7.06 -28.41
C PRO A 73 7.68 -6.75 -29.91
N MET A 74 6.63 -6.03 -30.28
CA MET A 74 6.38 -5.68 -31.68
C MET A 74 6.61 -4.19 -31.95
N SER A 75 5.72 -3.32 -31.44
CA SER A 75 5.75 -1.89 -31.76
C SER A 75 5.41 -1.03 -30.55
N THR A 76 5.93 0.19 -30.54
CA THR A 76 5.52 1.18 -29.53
C THR A 76 4.25 1.89 -30.01
N VAL A 77 3.27 2.00 -29.12
CA VAL A 77 1.98 2.65 -29.32
C VAL A 77 1.88 3.80 -28.35
N GLY A 78 1.70 5.02 -28.88
CA GLY A 78 1.42 6.20 -28.06
C GLY A 78 0.01 6.10 -27.47
N LEU A 79 -0.10 6.05 -26.15
CA LEU A 79 -1.37 6.15 -25.43
C LEU A 79 -1.57 7.60 -25.01
N SER A 80 -2.71 8.19 -25.38
CA SER A 80 -3.16 9.46 -24.80
C SER A 80 -3.67 9.23 -23.37
N ASP A 81 -3.72 10.30 -22.57
CA ASP A 81 -4.28 10.23 -21.22
C ASP A 81 -5.74 9.79 -21.24
N SER A 82 -6.55 10.32 -22.16
CA SER A 82 -7.97 9.95 -22.28
C SER A 82 -8.17 8.47 -22.61
N THR A 83 -7.37 7.91 -23.52
CA THR A 83 -7.40 6.47 -23.81
C THR A 83 -6.95 5.66 -22.61
N TYR A 84 -5.87 6.07 -21.95
CA TYR A 84 -5.38 5.38 -20.76
C TYR A 84 -6.42 5.37 -19.64
N MET A 85 -7.06 6.51 -19.33
CA MET A 85 -8.08 6.60 -18.28
C MET A 85 -9.30 5.73 -18.58
N ARG A 86 -9.74 5.66 -19.84
CA ARG A 86 -10.80 4.73 -20.27
C ARG A 86 -10.40 3.27 -20.06
N LEU A 87 -9.15 2.91 -20.35
CA LEU A 87 -8.65 1.55 -20.13
C LEU A 87 -8.53 1.22 -18.64
N ILE A 88 -8.20 2.20 -17.80
CA ILE A 88 -8.18 2.05 -16.34
C ILE A 88 -9.60 1.82 -15.80
N ASP A 89 -10.57 2.60 -16.27
CA ASP A 89 -11.96 2.44 -15.86
C ASP A 89 -12.51 1.04 -16.22
N ALA A 90 -12.33 0.63 -17.48
CA ALA A 90 -12.72 -0.71 -17.91
C ALA A 90 -11.96 -1.82 -17.15
N ARG A 91 -10.70 -1.59 -16.77
CA ARG A 91 -9.93 -2.54 -15.95
C ARG A 91 -10.54 -2.67 -14.57
N ASP A 92 -10.88 -1.55 -13.95
CA ASP A 92 -11.36 -1.52 -12.57
C ASP A 92 -12.75 -2.14 -12.46
N LEU A 93 -13.63 -1.85 -13.40
CA LEU A 93 -14.93 -2.50 -13.52
C LEU A 93 -14.82 -4.03 -13.61
N MET A 94 -13.78 -4.55 -14.28
CA MET A 94 -13.61 -5.97 -14.51
C MET A 94 -12.81 -6.70 -13.41
N PHE A 95 -11.83 -6.04 -12.80
CA PHE A 95 -10.81 -6.70 -11.98
C PHE A 95 -10.61 -6.12 -10.58
N MET A 96 -11.20 -4.98 -10.24
CA MET A 96 -11.01 -4.36 -8.93
C MET A 96 -11.79 -5.11 -7.84
N ASP A 97 -11.15 -5.32 -6.69
CA ASP A 97 -11.82 -5.94 -5.54
C ASP A 97 -12.91 -5.01 -4.97
N ALA A 98 -14.04 -5.58 -4.54
CA ALA A 98 -15.18 -4.81 -4.01
C ALA A 98 -14.83 -3.77 -2.91
N PRO A 99 -13.93 -4.05 -1.95
CA PRO A 99 -13.52 -3.05 -0.96
C PRO A 99 -12.72 -1.87 -1.55
N ALA A 100 -12.01 -2.09 -2.66
CA ALA A 100 -11.29 -1.02 -3.36
C ALA A 100 -12.27 -0.20 -4.20
N ALA A 101 -13.18 -0.86 -4.93
CA ALA A 101 -14.22 -0.20 -5.71
C ALA A 101 -15.11 0.70 -4.84
N LYS A 102 -15.52 0.21 -3.65
CA LYS A 102 -16.28 1.02 -2.68
C LYS A 102 -15.51 2.22 -2.14
N ARG A 103 -14.18 2.12 -2.04
CA ARG A 103 -13.33 3.24 -1.55
C ARG A 103 -13.18 4.35 -2.58
N LEU A 104 -13.18 4.00 -3.87
CA LEU A 104 -13.14 4.94 -4.98
C LEU A 104 -14.53 5.42 -5.39
N ASP A 105 -15.58 4.84 -4.81
CA ASP A 105 -16.96 5.05 -5.19
C ASP A 105 -17.19 4.85 -6.70
N LEU A 106 -16.62 3.77 -7.23
CA LEU A 106 -16.48 3.50 -8.67
C LEU A 106 -17.83 3.46 -9.44
N LEU A 107 -18.95 3.25 -8.74
CA LEU A 107 -20.30 3.19 -9.33
C LEU A 107 -21.06 4.51 -9.19
N SER A 108 -20.45 5.54 -8.59
CA SER A 108 -21.04 6.86 -8.46
C SER A 108 -20.95 7.63 -9.79
N ASN A 109 -21.96 8.45 -10.06
CA ASN A 109 -21.98 9.33 -11.23
C ASN A 109 -20.87 10.39 -11.20
N ASP A 110 -20.34 10.70 -10.00
CA ASP A 110 -19.28 11.70 -9.81
C ASP A 110 -17.87 11.10 -9.97
N TYR A 111 -17.75 9.79 -10.21
CA TYR A 111 -16.46 9.14 -10.36
C TYR A 111 -15.77 9.51 -11.67
N SER A 112 -14.54 10.03 -11.57
CA SER A 112 -13.64 10.20 -12.70
C SER A 112 -12.28 9.55 -12.40
N PRO A 113 -11.75 8.66 -13.27
CA PRO A 113 -10.43 8.06 -13.09
C PRO A 113 -9.31 9.11 -12.98
N GLU A 114 -9.45 10.27 -13.62
CA GLU A 114 -8.47 11.36 -13.60
C GLU A 114 -8.23 11.93 -12.19
N ASP A 115 -9.20 11.80 -11.29
CA ASP A 115 -9.11 12.25 -9.91
C ASP A 115 -8.30 11.28 -9.02
N TYR A 116 -8.18 10.03 -9.44
CA TYR A 116 -7.55 8.98 -8.63
C TYR A 116 -6.25 8.45 -9.22
N TYR A 117 -6.04 8.54 -10.54
CA TYR A 117 -4.92 7.93 -11.23
C TYR A 117 -3.89 8.95 -11.72
N TYR A 118 -2.62 8.53 -11.81
CA TYR A 118 -1.60 9.34 -12.48
C TYR A 118 -1.90 9.43 -13.98
N SER A 119 -1.54 10.55 -14.62
CA SER A 119 -1.51 10.62 -16.08
C SER A 119 -0.59 9.54 -16.66
N TYR A 120 -0.86 9.11 -17.89
CA TYR A 120 -0.11 8.04 -18.52
C TYR A 120 1.40 8.36 -18.64
N PRO A 121 1.84 9.56 -19.07
CA PRO A 121 3.26 9.90 -19.11
C PRO A 121 3.93 9.80 -17.74
N PHE A 122 3.26 10.28 -16.68
CA PHE A 122 3.81 10.26 -15.33
C PHE A 122 3.87 8.84 -14.76
N TYR A 123 2.80 8.06 -14.94
CA TYR A 123 2.77 6.66 -14.54
C TYR A 123 3.84 5.83 -15.27
N LYS A 124 4.00 6.05 -16.58
CA LYS A 124 5.06 5.42 -17.38
C LYS A 124 6.44 5.75 -16.83
N ALA A 125 6.72 7.03 -16.62
CA ALA A 125 7.99 7.49 -16.04
C ALA A 125 8.24 6.87 -14.65
N LEU A 126 7.22 6.73 -13.81
CA LEU A 126 7.34 6.10 -12.49
C LEU A 126 7.71 4.62 -12.58
N VAL A 127 6.98 3.85 -13.40
CA VAL A 127 7.13 2.39 -13.47
C VAL A 127 8.45 1.98 -14.13
N GLU A 128 8.85 2.72 -15.17
CA GLU A 128 10.05 2.47 -15.97
C GLU A 128 11.33 3.03 -15.33
N TYR A 129 11.23 3.82 -14.27
CA TYR A 129 12.39 4.28 -13.52
C TYR A 129 13.21 3.11 -12.95
N THR A 130 14.49 3.07 -13.31
CA THR A 130 15.43 2.03 -12.93
C THR A 130 16.56 2.64 -12.09
N PRO A 131 16.37 2.74 -10.76
CA PRO A 131 17.41 3.30 -9.90
C PRO A 131 18.65 2.41 -9.91
N GLY A 132 19.81 3.04 -9.69
CA GLY A 132 21.08 2.34 -9.50
C GLY A 132 21.03 1.37 -8.33
N VAL A 133 21.95 0.40 -8.31
CA VAL A 133 22.00 -0.64 -7.27
C VAL A 133 22.19 -0.03 -5.87
N TRP A 134 23.12 0.91 -5.73
CA TRP A 134 23.38 1.62 -4.46
C TRP A 134 22.17 2.40 -3.96
N HIS A 135 21.47 3.09 -4.86
CA HIS A 135 20.23 3.80 -4.55
C HIS A 135 19.17 2.85 -3.99
N LYS A 136 18.96 1.70 -4.65
CA LYS A 136 18.03 0.66 -4.19
C LYS A 136 18.40 0.13 -2.81
N LEU A 137 19.68 -0.09 -2.55
CA LEU A 137 20.17 -0.56 -1.25
C LEU A 137 19.92 0.49 -0.16
N LEU A 138 20.26 1.75 -0.41
CA LEU A 138 20.08 2.83 0.56
C LEU A 138 18.60 3.08 0.87
N VAL A 139 17.76 3.18 -0.16
CA VAL A 139 16.29 3.29 0.01
C VAL A 139 15.74 2.08 0.76
N GLY A 140 16.25 0.88 0.48
CA GLY A 140 15.90 -0.34 1.21
C GLY A 140 16.25 -0.24 2.69
N ALA A 141 17.47 0.19 3.01
CA ALA A 141 17.95 0.36 4.38
C ALA A 141 17.12 1.41 5.14
N ILE A 142 16.85 2.58 4.55
CA ILE A 142 16.04 3.62 5.18
C ILE A 142 14.61 3.11 5.46
N LYS A 143 14.01 2.37 4.52
CA LYS A 143 12.70 1.76 4.73
C LYS A 143 12.71 0.77 5.89
N ILE A 144 13.68 -0.16 5.91
CA ILE A 144 13.81 -1.15 6.98
C ILE A 144 14.00 -0.43 8.33
N LEU A 145 14.89 0.56 8.39
CA LEU A 145 15.10 1.36 9.60
C LEU A 145 13.82 2.06 10.04
N SER A 146 13.07 2.65 9.11
CA SER A 146 11.80 3.32 9.42
C SER A 146 10.75 2.36 9.99
N TYR A 147 10.64 1.17 9.39
CA TYR A 147 9.78 0.10 9.93
C TYR A 147 10.23 -0.32 11.33
N LEU A 148 11.52 -0.55 11.53
CA LEU A 148 12.07 -0.93 12.84
C LEU A 148 11.82 0.15 13.89
N LEU A 149 12.04 1.42 13.58
CA LEU A 149 11.78 2.54 14.50
C LEU A 149 10.29 2.63 14.86
N SER A 150 9.39 2.44 13.89
CA SER A 150 7.95 2.45 14.13
C SER A 150 7.45 1.36 15.08
N ILE A 151 8.22 0.28 15.23
CA ILE A 151 7.91 -0.84 16.12
C ILE A 151 8.68 -0.71 17.44
N ALA A 152 9.99 -0.52 17.35
CA ALA A 152 10.90 -0.53 18.48
C ALA A 152 10.62 0.62 19.46
N VAL A 153 10.35 1.83 18.96
CA VAL A 153 10.11 2.99 19.82
C VAL A 153 8.84 2.80 20.67
N PRO A 154 7.66 2.49 20.09
CA PRO A 154 6.47 2.23 20.91
C PRO A 154 6.60 1.03 21.84
N VAL A 155 7.25 -0.06 21.40
CA VAL A 155 7.48 -1.24 22.25
C VAL A 155 8.39 -0.91 23.42
N ALA A 156 9.46 -0.15 23.21
CA ALA A 156 10.34 0.29 24.29
C ALA A 156 9.58 1.16 25.31
N ILE A 157 8.76 2.11 24.84
CA ILE A 157 7.90 2.93 25.71
C ILE A 157 6.91 2.05 26.50
N TYR A 158 6.30 1.07 25.86
CA TYR A 158 5.39 0.11 26.51
C TYR A 158 6.11 -0.71 27.58
N LEU A 159 7.29 -1.27 27.28
CA LEU A 159 8.06 -2.05 28.25
C LEU A 159 8.51 -1.18 29.44
N LEU A 160 8.95 0.05 29.19
CA LEU A 160 9.27 1.02 30.24
C LEU A 160 8.05 1.35 31.11
N PHE A 161 6.87 1.51 30.49
CA PHE A 161 5.62 1.72 31.21
C PHE A 161 5.29 0.53 32.13
N ILE A 162 5.34 -0.70 31.62
CA ILE A 162 5.07 -1.91 32.42
C ILE A 162 6.10 -2.08 33.54
N PHE A 163 7.38 -1.82 33.26
CA PHE A 163 8.44 -1.87 34.26
C PHE A 163 8.26 -0.82 35.37
N ALA A 164 7.86 0.40 35.02
CA ALA A 164 7.57 1.45 35.99
C ALA A 164 6.37 1.08 36.87
N MET A 165 5.31 0.53 36.26
CA MET A 165 4.13 0.07 36.98
C MET A 165 4.45 -1.10 37.93
N SER A 166 5.19 -2.12 37.47
CA SER A 166 5.56 -3.27 38.31
C SER A 166 6.44 -2.85 39.48
N SER A 167 7.44 -2.00 39.25
CA SER A 167 8.32 -1.48 40.29
C SER A 167 7.57 -0.62 41.30
N GLY A 168 6.65 0.23 40.82
CA GLY A 168 5.79 1.05 41.68
C GLY A 168 4.85 0.23 42.55
N MET A 169 4.35 -0.91 42.03
CA MET A 169 3.51 -1.84 42.79
C MET A 169 4.31 -2.66 43.81
N LEU A 170 5.50 -3.16 43.45
CA LEU A 170 6.39 -3.90 44.36
C LEU A 170 6.84 -3.07 45.56
N ASN A 171 7.06 -1.76 45.35
CA ASN A 171 7.45 -0.84 46.42
C ASN A 171 6.31 -0.48 47.39
N ARG A 172 5.05 -0.78 47.03
CA ARG A 172 3.88 -0.59 47.90
C ARG A 172 3.54 -1.93 48.55
N ALA A 173 4.11 -2.19 49.73
CA ALA A 173 4.14 -3.47 50.46
C ALA A 173 2.78 -4.16 50.82
N ASP A 174 1.64 -3.63 50.39
CA ASP A 174 0.31 -4.21 50.64
C ASP A 174 -0.31 -4.73 49.33
N ILE A 175 0.00 -5.98 48.98
CA ILE A 175 -0.66 -6.68 47.86
C ILE A 175 -1.94 -7.34 48.40
N SER A 176 -3.04 -6.61 48.40
CA SER A 176 -4.39 -7.20 48.49
C SER A 176 -4.69 -8.04 47.24
N THR A 177 -5.59 -9.02 47.35
CA THR A 177 -6.02 -9.88 46.23
C THR A 177 -6.59 -9.10 45.04
N SER A 178 -7.12 -7.89 45.25
CA SER A 178 -7.52 -6.95 44.18
C SER A 178 -6.35 -6.49 43.30
N LYS A 179 -5.17 -6.30 43.89
CA LYS A 179 -3.98 -5.74 43.23
C LYS A 179 -3.34 -6.73 42.25
N VAL A 180 -3.69 -8.02 42.32
CA VAL A 180 -3.16 -9.07 41.42
C VAL A 180 -3.55 -8.80 39.96
N PHE A 181 -4.72 -8.19 39.73
CA PHE A 181 -5.20 -7.88 38.38
C PHE A 181 -4.70 -6.54 37.83
N ALA A 182 -4.03 -5.72 38.63
CA ALA A 182 -3.63 -4.38 38.21
C ALA A 182 -2.63 -4.41 37.03
N LEU A 183 -1.62 -5.31 37.08
CA LEU A 183 -0.63 -5.42 36.00
C LEU A 183 -1.21 -6.00 34.70
N PRO A 184 -2.03 -7.07 34.71
CA PRO A 184 -2.77 -7.51 33.53
C PRO A 184 -3.68 -6.43 32.93
N VAL A 185 -4.43 -5.70 33.75
CA VAL A 185 -5.34 -4.63 33.27
C VAL A 185 -4.56 -3.48 32.63
N ALA A 186 -3.46 -3.03 33.25
CA ALA A 186 -2.58 -2.03 32.66
C ALA A 186 -1.97 -2.51 31.34
N SER A 187 -1.53 -3.78 31.28
CA SER A 187 -0.90 -4.36 30.08
C SER A 187 -1.87 -4.45 28.91
N ILE A 188 -3.09 -4.96 29.14
CA ILE A 188 -4.08 -5.12 28.08
C ILE A 188 -4.65 -3.76 27.66
N GLY A 189 -4.92 -2.89 28.64
CA GLY A 189 -5.48 -1.55 28.40
C GLY A 189 -4.57 -0.61 27.60
N THR A 190 -3.26 -0.85 27.63
CA THR A 190 -2.28 -0.03 26.89
C THR A 190 -2.07 -0.51 25.44
N LEU A 191 -2.48 -1.73 25.08
CA LEU A 191 -2.29 -2.27 23.73
C LEU A 191 -2.95 -1.44 22.61
N PRO A 192 -4.20 -0.95 22.74
CA PRO A 192 -4.80 -0.10 21.72
C PRO A 192 -4.02 1.21 21.50
N PHE A 193 -3.43 1.77 22.56
CA PHE A 193 -2.58 2.94 22.48
C PHE A 193 -1.23 2.62 21.83
N LEU A 194 -0.61 1.49 22.18
CA LEU A 194 0.61 1.00 21.55
C LEU A 194 0.44 0.86 20.03
N LEU A 195 -0.63 0.19 19.58
CA LEU A 195 -0.92 0.00 18.15
C LEU A 195 -1.18 1.33 17.43
N TRP A 196 -1.88 2.25 18.08
CA TRP A 196 -2.10 3.60 17.55
C TRP A 196 -0.77 4.36 17.40
N MET A 197 0.09 4.33 18.42
CA MET A 197 1.43 4.94 18.39
C MET A 197 2.31 4.35 17.28
N MET A 198 2.33 3.03 17.11
CA MET A 198 3.05 2.37 16.01
C MET A 198 2.56 2.86 14.65
N THR A 199 1.24 2.94 14.47
CA THR A 199 0.63 3.43 13.23
C THR A 199 0.98 4.91 13.00
N MET A 200 0.97 5.74 14.05
CA MET A 200 1.33 7.15 13.99
C MET A 200 2.75 7.35 13.50
N ILE A 201 3.71 6.69 14.16
CA ILE A 201 5.13 6.82 13.85
C ILE A 201 5.40 6.29 12.45
N PHE A 202 4.82 5.13 12.11
CA PHE A 202 4.94 4.57 10.76
C PHE A 202 4.47 5.56 9.69
N TYR A 203 3.30 6.17 9.87
CA TYR A 203 2.73 7.11 8.91
C TYR A 203 3.54 8.41 8.81
N LEU A 204 4.04 8.94 9.94
CA LEU A 204 4.90 10.12 9.96
C LEU A 204 6.23 9.87 9.23
N LEU A 205 6.85 8.71 9.47
CA LEU A 205 8.07 8.30 8.77
C LEU A 205 7.83 8.09 7.27
N GLU A 206 6.67 7.53 6.90
CA GLU A 206 6.26 7.39 5.51
C GLU A 206 6.11 8.74 4.81
N LEU A 207 5.43 9.70 5.46
CA LEU A 207 5.29 11.07 4.96
C LEU A 207 6.65 11.77 4.84
N LEU A 208 7.52 11.60 5.83
CA LEU A 208 8.89 12.12 5.77
C LEU A 208 9.62 11.57 4.54
N CYS A 209 9.58 10.25 4.33
CA CYS A 209 10.18 9.60 3.17
C CYS A 209 9.57 10.07 1.83
N LEU A 210 8.27 10.38 1.79
CA LEU A 210 7.61 10.91 0.59
C LEU A 210 8.03 12.35 0.27
N ASN A 211 8.38 13.14 1.28
CA ASN A 211 8.81 14.52 1.13
C ASN A 211 10.34 14.68 0.94
N MET A 212 11.11 13.61 1.10
CA MET A 212 12.53 13.58 0.74
C MET A 212 12.68 13.32 -0.75
N ASP A 213 13.24 14.28 -1.51
CA ASP A 213 13.40 14.16 -2.98
C ASP A 213 14.11 12.87 -3.40
N PHE A 214 15.13 12.47 -2.63
CA PHE A 214 15.89 11.24 -2.85
C PHE A 214 15.02 9.96 -2.81
N MET A 215 14.00 9.92 -1.95
CA MET A 215 13.16 8.72 -1.74
C MET A 215 11.79 8.80 -2.44
N ARG A 216 11.32 10.00 -2.71
CA ARG A 216 9.98 10.29 -3.22
C ARG A 216 9.64 9.44 -4.42
N TYR A 217 10.52 9.40 -5.42
CA TYR A 217 10.25 8.69 -6.67
C TYR A 217 10.12 7.17 -6.48
N ASP A 218 10.97 6.56 -5.66
CA ASP A 218 10.88 5.14 -5.31
C ASP A 218 9.64 4.79 -4.50
N MET A 219 9.24 5.69 -3.59
CA MET A 219 8.01 5.52 -2.82
C MET A 219 6.79 5.58 -3.73
N LEU A 220 6.67 6.63 -4.56
CA LEU A 220 5.56 6.80 -5.49
C LEU A 220 5.49 5.66 -6.51
N ARG A 221 6.63 5.21 -7.05
CA ARG A 221 6.68 4.03 -7.93
C ARG A 221 6.14 2.79 -7.24
N LEU A 222 6.57 2.52 -6.02
CA LEU A 222 6.18 1.32 -5.28
C LEU A 222 4.69 1.36 -4.94
N TYR A 223 4.16 2.53 -4.60
CA TYR A 223 2.72 2.77 -4.44
C TYR A 223 1.94 2.58 -5.74
N ALA A 224 2.38 3.20 -6.82
CA ALA A 224 1.77 3.07 -8.14
C ALA A 224 1.72 1.61 -8.58
N LEU A 225 2.79 0.83 -8.35
CA LEU A 225 2.76 -0.60 -8.64
C LEU A 225 1.85 -1.37 -7.69
N ARG A 226 1.85 -1.11 -6.38
CA ARG A 226 0.97 -1.82 -5.43
C ARG A 226 -0.53 -1.55 -5.65
N TRP A 227 -0.87 -0.37 -6.16
CA TRP A 227 -2.26 0.08 -6.32
C TRP A 227 -2.65 0.30 -7.78
N GLY A 228 -1.96 -0.32 -8.74
CA GLY A 228 -2.33 -0.28 -10.15
C GLY A 228 -2.36 1.12 -10.77
N GLY A 229 -1.57 2.06 -10.26
CA GLY A 229 -1.46 3.42 -10.78
C GLY A 229 -2.26 4.48 -10.01
N ILE A 230 -2.96 4.11 -8.93
CA ILE A 230 -3.63 5.08 -8.05
C ILE A 230 -2.60 6.03 -7.44
N ARG A 231 -2.94 7.33 -7.42
CA ARG A 231 -2.14 8.40 -6.85
C ARG A 231 -2.05 8.25 -5.34
N LYS A 232 -0.86 8.46 -4.82
CA LYS A 232 -0.62 8.53 -3.39
C LYS A 232 -0.53 10.00 -3.00
N SER A 233 -1.37 10.43 -2.06
CA SER A 233 -1.23 11.75 -1.48
C SER A 233 0.10 11.87 -0.72
N CYS A 234 0.78 13.00 -0.90
CA CYS A 234 1.99 13.37 -0.17
C CYS A 234 1.68 14.11 1.15
N TYR A 235 0.40 14.34 1.45
CA TYR A 235 -0.06 15.06 2.64
C TYR A 235 -1.11 14.26 3.40
N PHE A 236 -1.32 14.65 4.65
CA PHE A 236 -2.37 14.08 5.49
C PHE A 236 -3.74 14.58 5.00
N GLU A 237 -4.47 13.74 4.29
CA GLU A 237 -5.82 14.07 3.84
C GLU A 237 -6.73 14.37 5.05
N PRO A 238 -7.59 15.41 5.00
CA PRO A 238 -8.44 15.79 6.13
C PRO A 238 -9.27 14.63 6.68
N LEU A 239 -9.84 13.81 5.80
CA LEU A 239 -10.66 12.66 6.16
C LEU A 239 -9.83 11.57 6.87
N GLN A 240 -8.62 11.30 6.37
CA GLN A 240 -7.69 10.38 7.03
C GLN A 240 -7.29 10.93 8.40
N LYS A 241 -7.02 12.24 8.50
CA LYS A 241 -6.65 12.92 9.75
C LYS A 241 -7.73 12.77 10.79
N GLN A 242 -8.99 13.01 10.41
CA GLN A 242 -10.11 12.93 11.33
C GLN A 242 -10.32 11.50 11.85
N ARG A 243 -10.22 10.49 10.99
CA ARG A 243 -10.29 9.08 11.40
C ARG A 243 -9.15 8.71 12.35
N PHE A 244 -7.92 9.14 12.02
CA PHE A 244 -6.73 8.88 12.82
C PHE A 244 -6.77 9.54 14.20
N LEU A 245 -7.27 10.77 14.27
CA LEU A 245 -7.48 11.47 15.54
C LEU A 245 -8.57 10.81 16.38
N ARG A 246 -9.68 10.38 15.76
CA ARG A 246 -10.75 9.69 16.46
C ARG A 246 -10.27 8.38 17.09
N THR A 247 -9.51 7.56 16.35
CA THR A 247 -8.94 6.33 16.92
C THR A 247 -7.92 6.63 18.02
N GLY A 248 -7.13 7.70 17.87
CA GLY A 248 -6.21 8.17 18.91
C GLY A 248 -6.91 8.56 20.21
N ILE A 249 -7.98 9.36 20.11
CA ILE A 249 -8.79 9.74 21.27
C ILE A 249 -9.33 8.49 21.98
N ILE A 250 -9.89 7.54 21.23
CA ILE A 250 -10.41 6.28 21.80
C ILE A 250 -9.29 5.51 22.52
N SER A 251 -8.14 5.32 21.87
CA SER A 251 -7.01 4.59 22.46
C SER A 251 -6.45 5.27 23.71
N VAL A 252 -6.33 6.60 23.71
CA VAL A 252 -5.89 7.38 24.88
C VAL A 252 -6.90 7.28 26.02
N SER A 253 -8.20 7.37 25.72
CA SER A 253 -9.25 7.20 26.73
C SER A 253 -9.19 5.83 27.39
N ILE A 254 -9.00 4.75 26.62
CA ILE A 254 -8.83 3.39 27.16
C ILE A 254 -7.61 3.34 28.09
N LEU A 255 -6.47 3.87 27.64
CA LEU A 255 -5.25 3.94 28.46
C LEU A 255 -5.50 4.66 29.79
N VAL A 256 -6.12 5.85 29.76
CA VAL A 256 -6.41 6.64 30.96
C VAL A 256 -7.32 5.89 31.91
N VAL A 257 -8.40 5.28 31.41
CA VAL A 257 -9.32 4.48 32.23
C VAL A 257 -8.61 3.29 32.86
N SER A 258 -7.75 2.60 32.11
CA SER A 258 -6.97 1.47 32.64
C SER A 258 -6.00 1.91 33.73
N VAL A 259 -5.31 3.05 33.56
CA VAL A 259 -4.42 3.60 34.59
C VAL A 259 -5.20 4.01 35.84
N ILE A 260 -6.35 4.69 35.69
CA ILE A 260 -7.21 5.07 36.82
C ILE A 260 -7.70 3.84 37.57
N ALA A 261 -8.18 2.81 36.86
CA ALA A 261 -8.63 1.57 37.48
C ALA A 261 -7.51 0.92 38.31
N VAL A 262 -6.27 0.94 37.80
CA VAL A 262 -5.11 0.36 38.49
C VAL A 262 -4.67 1.15 39.71
N PHE A 263 -4.81 2.48 39.73
CA PHE A 263 -4.37 3.29 40.87
C PHE A 263 -5.44 3.50 41.95
N PHE A 264 -6.71 3.53 41.56
CA PHE A 264 -7.81 3.91 42.47
C PHE A 264 -8.76 2.76 42.82
N ILE A 265 -8.78 1.68 42.04
CA ILE A 265 -9.73 0.56 42.24
C ILE A 265 -9.02 -0.73 42.64
N LEU A 266 -7.88 -1.05 41.99
CA LEU A 266 -7.16 -2.32 42.17
C LEU A 266 -5.99 -2.18 43.14
#